data_AF-A0A848ENT1-F1
#
_entry.id   AF-A0A848ENT1-F1
#
_cell.length_a   1.000
_cell.length_b   1.000
_cell.length_c   1.000
_cell.angle_alpha   90.00
_cell.angle_beta   90.00
_cell.angle_gamma   90.00
#
_symmetry.space_group_name_H-M   'P 1'
#
loop_
_entity.id
_entity.type
_entity.pdbx_description
1 polymer ?
#
loop_
_entity_poly.entity_id
_entity_poly.type
_entity_poly.pdbx_seq_one_letter_code
_entity_poly.pdbx_strand_id
1 'polypeptide(L)'
;MVKNIHFTVSNMKYLVFHLLLILPPITAFAGLALSRDTSKHFWTATGIMVTLAVLYTTPWDALLISKGIWFYGQDVVTASLFGIPLGEYLFFILQTIGVSLYTLYSGFDAEVNSRVLKRYWLAIPFILASIIGTWMAFFGPENLFYLGAILGWACPVISLQWIYGADVLVKNGKKLVQAILIPVVYLSAVDSIAINTGLWTIQAKTSLGVNILGLPIEEAIFFLTTSTMVVQGVILYVWTVKSGASKRIKDTLK
;
A
#
# COMPACT_ATOMS: atom_id res chain seq x y z
N MET A 1 41.12 8.30 -9.05
CA MET A 1 40.10 9.00 -9.85
C MET A 1 38.99 8.04 -10.21
N VAL A 2 38.00 7.90 -9.33
CA VAL A 2 36.78 7.15 -9.64
C VAL A 2 35.92 8.10 -10.47
N LYS A 3 35.79 7.82 -11.77
CA LYS A 3 34.91 8.59 -12.64
C LYS A 3 33.47 8.39 -12.19
N ASN A 4 32.81 9.51 -11.94
CA ASN A 4 31.38 9.64 -11.72
C ASN A 4 30.61 8.83 -12.76
N ILE A 5 29.95 7.76 -12.32
CA ILE A 5 28.89 7.13 -13.11
C ILE A 5 27.67 8.03 -12.94
N HIS A 6 27.52 8.99 -13.85
CA HIS A 6 26.25 9.68 -14.02
C HIS A 6 25.32 8.74 -14.78
N PHE A 7 24.39 8.11 -14.08
CA PHE A 7 23.22 7.52 -14.72
C PHE A 7 22.35 8.67 -15.24
N THR A 8 22.57 9.09 -16.48
CA THR A 8 21.60 9.93 -17.20
C THR A 8 20.45 9.03 -17.65
N VAL A 9 19.45 8.90 -16.77
CA VAL A 9 18.22 8.12 -16.97
C VAL A 9 17.26 8.89 -17.90
N SER A 10 17.72 9.32 -19.08
CA SER A 10 16.85 10.05 -20.03
C SER A 10 15.92 9.13 -20.84
N ASN A 11 15.84 7.83 -20.51
CA ASN A 11 15.11 6.81 -21.30
C ASN A 11 14.58 5.62 -20.46
N MET A 12 14.62 5.67 -19.12
CA MET A 12 14.13 4.52 -18.35
C MET A 12 12.61 4.52 -18.36
N LYS A 13 12.07 3.58 -19.13
CA LYS A 13 10.63 3.33 -19.16
C LYS A 13 10.18 2.84 -17.79
N TYR A 14 8.94 3.20 -17.45
CA TYR A 14 8.28 2.79 -16.20
C TYR A 14 8.40 1.27 -15.94
N LEU A 15 8.33 0.45 -17.01
CA LEU A 15 8.50 -0.99 -16.93
C LEU A 15 9.91 -1.43 -16.49
N VAL A 16 10.96 -0.80 -17.00
CA VAL A 16 12.36 -1.13 -16.66
C VAL A 16 12.63 -0.82 -15.19
N PHE A 17 12.08 0.29 -14.70
CA PHE A 17 12.17 0.66 -13.29
C PHE A 17 11.59 -0.42 -12.37
N HIS A 18 10.40 -0.95 -12.69
CA HIS A 18 9.81 -2.07 -11.95
C HIS A 18 10.68 -3.32 -11.96
N LEU A 19 11.23 -3.68 -13.13
CA LEU A 19 12.09 -4.85 -13.29
C LEU A 19 13.37 -4.76 -12.45
N LEU A 20 13.92 -3.56 -12.28
CA LEU A 20 15.19 -3.36 -11.59
C LEU A 20 15.04 -3.16 -10.08
N LEU A 21 13.97 -2.50 -9.64
CA LEU A 21 13.85 -2.08 -8.24
C LEU A 21 12.68 -2.70 -7.49
N ILE A 22 11.68 -3.26 -8.17
CA ILE A 22 10.52 -3.85 -7.49
C ILE A 22 10.51 -5.37 -7.64
N LEU A 23 10.86 -5.89 -8.81
CA LEU A 23 10.86 -7.32 -9.06
C LEU A 23 11.92 -8.10 -8.24
N PRO A 24 13.18 -7.63 -8.07
CA PRO A 24 14.18 -8.37 -7.32
C PRO A 24 13.79 -8.70 -5.87
N PRO A 25 13.33 -7.75 -5.04
CA PRO A 25 12.90 -8.08 -3.68
C PRO A 25 11.68 -9.01 -3.68
N ILE A 26 10.74 -8.86 -4.63
CA ILE A 26 9.61 -9.79 -4.79
C ILE A 26 10.10 -11.21 -5.07
N THR A 27 11.04 -11.38 -5.99
CA THR A 27 11.59 -12.71 -6.32
C THR A 27 12.36 -13.32 -5.14
N ALA A 28 13.13 -12.50 -4.41
CA ALA A 28 13.82 -12.93 -3.21
C ALA A 28 12.83 -13.39 -2.13
N PHE A 29 11.78 -12.59 -1.85
CA PHE A 29 10.77 -12.95 -0.88
C PHE A 29 9.89 -14.11 -1.34
N ALA A 30 9.63 -14.26 -2.64
CA ALA A 30 8.98 -15.45 -3.17
C ALA A 30 9.80 -16.70 -2.87
N GLY A 31 11.11 -16.68 -3.15
CA GLY A 31 12.03 -17.79 -2.84
C GLY A 31 12.11 -18.09 -1.34
N LEU A 32 12.22 -17.05 -0.50
CA LEU A 32 12.22 -17.20 0.96
C LEU A 32 10.87 -17.66 1.50
N ALA A 33 9.76 -17.26 0.88
CA ALA A 33 8.42 -17.70 1.24
C ALA A 33 8.17 -19.18 0.92
N LEU A 34 8.88 -19.77 -0.06
CA LEU A 34 8.83 -21.23 -0.30
C LEU A 34 9.33 -22.05 0.90
N SER A 35 10.14 -21.46 1.78
CA SER A 35 10.55 -22.08 3.06
C SER A 35 9.49 -22.01 4.15
N ARG A 36 8.36 -21.32 3.90
CA ARG A 36 7.23 -21.17 4.82
C ARG A 36 6.05 -22.01 4.33
N ASP A 37 5.11 -22.27 5.24
CA ASP A 37 3.84 -22.91 4.90
C ASP A 37 3.01 -21.97 3.99
N THR A 38 3.12 -22.18 2.68
CA THR A 38 2.41 -21.47 1.62
C THR A 38 1.01 -22.04 1.43
N SER A 39 0.21 -22.05 2.50
CA SER A 39 -1.15 -22.58 2.45
C SER A 39 -1.96 -21.91 1.34
N LYS A 40 -2.86 -22.67 0.70
CA LYS A 40 -3.78 -22.14 -0.33
C LYS A 40 -4.51 -20.86 0.10
N HIS A 41 -4.77 -20.71 1.40
CA HIS A 41 -5.44 -19.56 1.98
C HIS A 41 -4.63 -18.26 1.87
N PHE A 42 -3.30 -18.34 1.97
CA PHE A 42 -2.43 -17.19 1.77
C PHE A 42 -2.52 -16.69 0.33
N TRP A 43 -2.38 -17.59 -0.65
CA TRP A 43 -2.48 -17.22 -2.07
C TRP A 43 -3.87 -16.71 -2.45
N THR A 44 -4.93 -17.28 -1.87
CA THR A 44 -6.28 -16.71 -2.02
C THR A 44 -6.37 -15.31 -1.43
N ALA A 45 -5.82 -15.08 -0.23
CA ALA A 45 -5.76 -13.74 0.37
C ALA A 45 -5.04 -12.76 -0.54
N THR A 46 -3.84 -13.11 -1.03
CA THR A 46 -3.05 -12.26 -1.94
C THR A 46 -3.80 -11.97 -3.24
N GLY A 47 -4.43 -12.97 -3.87
CA GLY A 47 -5.23 -12.76 -5.07
C GLY A 47 -6.42 -11.82 -4.85
N ILE A 48 -7.10 -11.94 -3.71
CA ILE A 48 -8.16 -11.01 -3.30
C ILE A 48 -7.58 -9.61 -3.10
N MET A 49 -6.46 -9.48 -2.38
CA MET A 49 -5.84 -8.18 -2.14
C MET A 49 -5.40 -7.51 -3.44
N VAL A 50 -4.82 -8.24 -4.40
CA VAL A 50 -4.43 -7.71 -5.72
C VAL A 50 -5.67 -7.22 -6.47
N THR A 51 -6.74 -8.01 -6.47
CA THR A 51 -8.00 -7.63 -7.14
C THR A 51 -8.58 -6.36 -6.52
N LEU A 52 -8.62 -6.29 -5.19
CA LEU A 52 -9.09 -5.11 -4.47
C LEU A 52 -8.19 -3.90 -4.73
N ALA A 53 -6.87 -4.06 -4.71
CA ALA A 53 -5.92 -2.99 -4.99
C ALA A 53 -6.15 -2.41 -6.39
N VAL A 54 -6.25 -3.26 -7.42
CA VAL A 54 -6.53 -2.79 -8.79
C VAL A 54 -7.88 -2.08 -8.85
N LEU A 55 -8.96 -2.71 -8.39
CA LEU A 55 -10.31 -2.14 -8.53
C LEU A 55 -10.53 -0.88 -7.68
N TYR A 56 -9.96 -0.82 -6.49
CA TYR A 56 -10.17 0.29 -5.55
C TYR A 56 -9.23 1.47 -5.81
N THR A 57 -8.00 1.21 -6.27
CA THR A 57 -7.04 2.27 -6.60
C THR A 57 -7.35 2.89 -7.97
N THR A 58 -7.79 2.12 -8.97
CA THR A 58 -8.07 2.65 -10.33
C THR A 58 -8.91 3.94 -10.36
N PRO A 59 -10.10 4.03 -9.74
CA PRO A 59 -10.88 5.27 -9.80
C PRO A 59 -10.24 6.43 -9.03
N TRP A 60 -9.52 6.13 -7.95
CA TRP A 60 -8.82 7.13 -7.14
C TRP A 60 -7.62 7.71 -7.90
N ASP A 61 -6.84 6.84 -8.53
CA ASP A 61 -5.65 7.19 -9.30
C ASP A 61 -6.00 8.01 -10.54
N ALA A 62 -7.01 7.57 -11.31
CA ALA A 62 -7.53 8.30 -12.46
C ALA A 62 -8.01 9.72 -12.08
N LEU A 63 -8.68 9.86 -10.93
CA LEU A 63 -9.13 11.15 -10.42
C LEU A 63 -7.95 12.07 -10.10
N LEU A 64 -6.90 11.57 -9.44
CA LEU A 64 -5.73 12.37 -9.08
C LEU A 64 -4.90 12.78 -10.30
N ILE A 65 -4.72 11.88 -11.26
CA ILE A 65 -4.09 12.21 -12.54
C ILE A 65 -4.91 13.29 -13.27
N SER A 66 -6.25 13.15 -13.31
CA SER A 66 -7.11 14.15 -13.96
C SER A 66 -7.06 15.53 -13.30
N LYS A 67 -6.69 15.59 -12.02
CA LYS A 67 -6.48 16.83 -11.25
C LYS A 67 -5.04 17.35 -11.34
N GLY A 68 -4.17 16.65 -12.07
CA GLY A 68 -2.77 17.05 -12.26
C GLY A 68 -1.96 16.99 -10.97
N ILE A 69 -2.24 16.03 -10.09
CA ILE A 69 -1.52 15.88 -8.82
C ILE A 69 -0.09 15.39 -9.04
N TRP A 70 0.13 14.61 -10.09
CA TRP A 70 1.46 14.23 -10.51
C TRP A 70 1.56 14.14 -12.03
N PHE A 71 2.80 14.14 -12.50
CA PHE A 71 3.16 14.12 -13.90
C PHE A 71 4.30 13.12 -14.13
N TYR A 72 4.35 12.58 -15.34
CA TYR A 72 5.38 11.64 -15.76
C TYR A 72 6.45 12.34 -16.58
N GLY A 73 7.69 11.85 -16.51
CA GLY A 73 8.76 12.27 -17.39
C GLY A 73 8.43 12.02 -18.86
N GLN A 74 9.13 12.74 -19.75
CA GLN A 74 8.98 12.57 -21.19
C GLN A 74 9.31 11.11 -21.59
N ASP A 75 8.48 10.52 -22.46
CA ASP A 75 8.63 9.16 -23.01
C ASP A 75 8.67 8.01 -21.96
N VAL A 76 8.34 8.28 -20.69
CA VAL A 76 8.28 7.28 -19.62
C VAL A 76 7.07 6.35 -19.79
N VAL A 77 5.92 6.91 -20.17
CA VAL A 77 4.64 6.20 -20.30
C VAL A 77 4.55 5.54 -21.67
N THR A 78 4.52 4.20 -21.69
CA THR A 78 4.44 3.43 -22.95
C THR A 78 3.00 3.20 -23.41
N ALA A 79 2.06 3.06 -22.48
CA ALA A 79 0.65 2.86 -22.74
C ALA A 79 -0.16 3.25 -21.49
N SER A 80 -1.45 3.55 -21.67
CA SER A 80 -2.38 3.88 -20.59
C SER A 80 -3.72 3.17 -20.76
N LEU A 81 -4.43 2.98 -19.64
CA LEU A 81 -5.78 2.46 -19.57
C LEU A 81 -6.57 3.32 -18.57
N PHE A 82 -7.73 3.83 -19.00
CA PHE A 82 -8.55 4.79 -18.23
C PHE A 82 -7.79 6.05 -17.77
N GLY A 83 -6.81 6.50 -18.58
CA GLY A 83 -5.99 7.67 -18.26
C GLY A 83 -4.81 7.40 -17.31
N ILE A 84 -4.67 6.16 -16.83
CA ILE A 84 -3.60 5.74 -15.93
C ILE A 84 -2.54 4.97 -16.74
N PRO A 85 -1.24 5.26 -16.61
CA PRO A 85 -0.19 4.46 -17.23
C PRO A 85 -0.27 2.99 -16.84
N LEU A 86 -0.06 2.07 -17.79
CA LEU A 86 -0.04 0.62 -17.49
C LEU A 86 1.02 0.24 -16.44
N GLY A 87 2.05 1.08 -16.31
CA GLY A 87 3.05 0.96 -15.27
C GLY A 87 2.50 1.09 -13.85
N GLU A 88 1.50 1.93 -13.61
CA GLU A 88 0.86 2.09 -12.30
C GLU A 88 0.07 0.84 -11.92
N TYR A 89 -0.67 0.26 -12.87
CA TYR A 89 -1.34 -1.02 -12.63
C TYR A 89 -0.34 -2.12 -12.26
N LEU A 90 0.81 -2.14 -12.94
CA LEU A 90 1.89 -3.06 -12.61
C LEU A 90 2.45 -2.78 -11.20
N PHE A 91 2.60 -1.51 -10.82
CA PHE A 91 2.97 -1.11 -9.47
C PHE A 91 1.97 -1.65 -8.43
N PHE A 92 0.66 -1.42 -8.61
CA PHE A 92 -0.37 -1.87 -7.68
C PHE A 92 -0.30 -3.38 -7.46
N ILE A 93 -0.15 -4.15 -8.54
CA ILE A 93 -0.05 -5.61 -8.51
C ILE A 93 1.23 -6.05 -7.80
N LEU A 94 2.39 -5.53 -8.23
CA LEU A 94 3.68 -5.94 -7.69
C LEU A 94 3.86 -5.52 -6.24
N GLN A 95 3.47 -4.31 -5.87
CA GLN A 95 3.49 -3.84 -4.48
C GLN A 95 2.64 -4.75 -3.60
N THR A 96 1.41 -5.08 -4.03
CA THR A 96 0.50 -5.92 -3.25
C THR A 96 1.07 -7.33 -3.05
N ILE A 97 1.63 -7.93 -4.12
CA ILE A 97 2.27 -9.25 -4.06
C ILE A 97 3.50 -9.19 -3.15
N GLY A 98 4.39 -8.20 -3.33
CA GLY A 98 5.61 -8.05 -2.56
C GLY A 98 5.36 -7.88 -1.06
N VAL A 99 4.42 -7.00 -0.70
CA VAL A 99 4.02 -6.80 0.69
C VAL A 99 3.37 -8.06 1.28
N SER A 100 2.54 -8.76 0.51
CA SER A 100 1.96 -10.03 0.94
C SER A 100 3.05 -11.08 1.22
N LEU A 101 4.00 -11.24 0.30
CA LEU A 101 5.12 -12.18 0.45
C LEU A 101 6.00 -11.83 1.63
N TYR A 102 6.29 -10.54 1.85
CA TYR A 102 7.04 -10.10 3.01
C TYR A 102 6.27 -10.34 4.32
N THR A 103 4.93 -10.21 4.31
CA THR A 103 4.07 -10.58 5.44
C THR A 103 4.18 -12.06 5.76
N LEU A 104 4.14 -12.92 4.75
CA LEU A 104 4.34 -14.36 4.92
C LEU A 104 5.73 -14.70 5.46
N TYR A 105 6.77 -14.06 4.91
CA TYR A 105 8.15 -14.23 5.34
C TYR A 105 8.37 -13.81 6.81
N SER A 106 7.83 -12.66 7.21
CA SER A 106 7.86 -12.15 8.59
C SER A 106 7.13 -13.09 9.54
N GLY A 107 6.14 -13.82 9.01
CA GLY A 107 5.25 -14.70 9.75
C GLY A 107 4.23 -13.91 10.56
N PHE A 108 3.08 -14.54 10.81
CA PHE A 108 2.00 -13.99 11.63
C PHE A 108 1.24 -15.13 12.30
N ASP A 109 0.55 -14.85 13.39
CA ASP A 109 -0.35 -15.79 14.04
C ASP A 109 -1.74 -15.68 13.40
N ALA A 110 -2.12 -16.72 12.68
CA ALA A 110 -3.40 -16.86 12.01
C ALA A 110 -4.45 -17.61 12.84
N GLU A 111 -4.08 -18.15 14.00
CA GLU A 111 -4.97 -18.98 14.83
C GLU A 111 -5.30 -18.32 16.17
N VAL A 112 -5.00 -17.02 16.28
CA VAL A 112 -5.36 -16.16 17.39
C VAL A 112 -6.80 -16.44 17.84
N ASN A 113 -6.96 -16.96 19.06
CA ASN A 113 -8.26 -17.13 19.67
C ASN A 113 -8.83 -15.76 20.05
N SER A 114 -9.68 -15.22 19.19
CA SER A 114 -10.34 -13.94 19.36
C SER A 114 -11.75 -13.93 18.79
N ARG A 115 -12.56 -12.97 19.25
CA ARG A 115 -13.90 -12.70 18.74
C ARG A 115 -13.83 -11.51 17.78
N VAL A 116 -14.65 -11.55 16.74
CA VAL A 116 -14.86 -10.43 15.81
C VAL A 116 -15.47 -9.27 16.58
N LEU A 117 -15.20 -8.03 16.15
CA LEU A 117 -15.62 -6.79 16.82
C LEU A 117 -15.07 -6.60 18.24
N LYS A 118 -14.07 -7.37 18.67
CA LYS A 118 -13.40 -7.08 19.95
C LYS A 118 -12.40 -5.94 19.78
N ARG A 119 -12.51 -4.92 20.65
CA ARG A 119 -11.70 -3.68 20.60
C ARG A 119 -11.92 -2.85 19.33
N TYR A 120 -13.12 -2.91 18.73
CA TYR A 120 -13.48 -2.15 17.54
C TYR A 120 -13.27 -0.63 17.69
N TRP A 121 -13.34 -0.09 18.91
CA TRP A 121 -13.07 1.32 19.22
C TRP A 121 -11.65 1.77 18.83
N LEU A 122 -10.70 0.83 18.67
CA LEU A 122 -9.37 1.13 18.12
C LEU A 122 -9.41 1.59 16.65
N ALA A 123 -10.56 1.49 15.99
CA ALA A 123 -10.79 2.07 14.67
C ALA A 123 -11.03 3.59 14.68
N ILE A 124 -11.38 4.18 15.83
CA ILE A 124 -11.74 5.61 15.95
C ILE A 124 -10.68 6.55 15.33
N PRO A 125 -9.36 6.38 15.57
CA PRO A 125 -8.36 7.24 14.95
C PRO A 125 -8.40 7.23 13.43
N PHE A 126 -8.67 6.08 12.81
CA PHE A 126 -8.76 5.95 11.35
C PHE A 126 -10.07 6.53 10.82
N ILE A 127 -11.18 6.41 11.56
CA ILE A 127 -12.44 7.08 11.21
C ILE A 127 -12.23 8.60 11.22
N LEU A 128 -11.59 9.13 12.27
CA LEU A 128 -11.28 10.56 12.35
C LEU A 128 -10.33 11.00 11.23
N ALA A 129 -9.28 10.23 10.95
CA ALA A 129 -8.35 10.52 9.85
C ALA A 129 -9.06 10.52 8.49
N SER A 130 -10.03 9.63 8.27
CA SER A 130 -10.86 9.62 7.06
C SER A 130 -11.72 10.89 6.95
N ILE A 131 -12.39 11.29 8.03
CA ILE A 131 -13.22 12.51 8.05
C ILE A 131 -12.36 13.73 7.80
N ILE A 132 -11.23 13.86 8.50
CA ILE A 132 -10.30 14.97 8.36
C ILE A 132 -9.70 14.99 6.95
N GLY A 133 -9.26 13.85 6.44
CA GLY A 133 -8.69 13.73 5.10
C GLY A 133 -9.68 14.11 4.00
N THR A 134 -10.92 13.62 4.11
CA THR A 134 -12.00 14.02 3.21
C THR A 134 -12.26 15.53 3.30
N TRP A 135 -12.32 16.10 4.50
CA TRP A 135 -12.48 17.54 4.65
C TRP A 135 -11.32 18.31 4.01
N MET A 136 -10.07 17.88 4.21
CA MET A 136 -8.88 18.49 3.58
C MET A 136 -8.97 18.47 2.05
N ALA A 137 -9.42 17.36 1.45
CA ALA A 137 -9.51 17.22 0.00
C ALA A 137 -10.62 18.07 -0.64
N PHE A 138 -11.72 18.33 0.07
CA PHE A 138 -12.87 19.06 -0.48
C PHE A 138 -12.95 20.53 -0.07
N PHE A 139 -12.48 20.86 1.13
CA PHE A 139 -12.65 22.19 1.73
C PHE A 139 -11.35 22.79 2.26
N GLY A 140 -10.28 22.00 2.33
CA GLY A 140 -8.98 22.46 2.78
C GLY A 140 -8.26 23.34 1.75
N PRO A 141 -7.20 24.03 2.18
CA PRO A 141 -6.25 24.66 1.25
C PRO A 141 -5.69 23.65 0.23
N GLU A 142 -5.37 24.13 -0.97
CA GLU A 142 -4.96 23.27 -2.10
C GLU A 142 -3.72 22.41 -1.79
N ASN A 143 -2.77 22.91 -0.99
CA ASN A 143 -1.59 22.16 -0.56
C ASN A 143 -1.88 21.00 0.39
N LEU A 144 -3.10 20.90 0.93
CA LEU A 144 -3.56 19.76 1.73
C LEU A 144 -4.26 18.69 0.88
N PHE A 145 -4.55 18.99 -0.39
CA PHE A 145 -5.39 18.15 -1.22
C PHE A 145 -4.85 16.73 -1.32
N TYR A 146 -3.54 16.56 -1.59
CA TYR A 146 -2.98 15.24 -1.83
C TYR A 146 -3.00 14.36 -0.57
N LEU A 147 -2.52 14.90 0.57
CA LEU A 147 -2.62 14.21 1.86
C LEU A 147 -4.08 13.90 2.22
N GLY A 148 -4.99 14.85 2.00
CA GLY A 148 -6.42 14.66 2.22
C GLY A 148 -6.99 13.52 1.39
N ALA A 149 -6.64 13.45 0.11
CA ALA A 149 -7.07 12.41 -0.80
C ALA A 149 -6.55 11.03 -0.39
N ILE A 150 -5.32 10.91 0.11
CA ILE A 150 -4.77 9.65 0.64
C ILE A 150 -5.56 9.20 1.88
N LEU A 151 -5.72 10.09 2.86
CA LEU A 151 -6.37 9.75 4.13
C LEU A 151 -7.87 9.46 3.96
N GLY A 152 -8.56 10.29 3.17
CA GLY A 152 -9.99 10.11 2.86
C GLY A 152 -10.28 8.80 2.13
N TRP A 153 -9.34 8.31 1.32
CA TRP A 153 -9.45 7.05 0.57
C TRP A 153 -9.03 5.82 1.37
N ALA A 154 -7.87 5.86 2.04
CA ALA A 154 -7.32 4.67 2.69
C ALA A 154 -7.91 4.41 4.08
N CYS A 155 -8.13 5.46 4.88
CA CYS A 155 -8.55 5.29 6.26
C CYS A 155 -9.95 4.68 6.45
N PRO A 156 -10.94 4.82 5.55
CA PRO A 156 -12.17 4.02 5.59
C PRO A 156 -11.88 2.51 5.59
N VAL A 157 -11.03 2.04 4.68
CA VAL A 157 -10.69 0.61 4.58
C VAL A 157 -9.96 0.13 5.83
N ILE A 158 -8.96 0.89 6.30
CA ILE A 158 -8.23 0.56 7.53
C ILE A 158 -9.18 0.54 8.73
N SER A 159 -10.11 1.49 8.83
CA SER A 159 -11.10 1.51 9.90
C SER A 159 -11.96 0.24 9.93
N LEU A 160 -12.39 -0.26 8.77
CA LEU A 160 -13.15 -1.51 8.66
C LEU A 160 -12.32 -2.72 9.11
N GLN A 161 -11.04 -2.76 8.75
CA GLN A 161 -10.11 -3.81 9.19
C GLN A 161 -9.95 -3.83 10.71
N TRP A 162 -9.83 -2.66 11.34
CA TRP A 162 -9.75 -2.54 12.80
C TRP A 162 -11.09 -2.85 13.48
N ILE A 163 -12.23 -2.41 12.94
CA ILE A 163 -13.55 -2.79 13.46
C ILE A 163 -13.68 -4.32 13.45
N TYR A 164 -13.32 -4.95 12.33
CA TYR A 164 -13.47 -6.39 12.14
C TYR A 164 -12.56 -7.20 13.08
N GLY A 165 -11.27 -6.88 13.14
CA GLY A 165 -10.27 -7.75 13.74
C GLY A 165 -9.20 -7.06 14.59
N ALA A 166 -9.49 -5.93 15.23
CA ALA A 166 -8.54 -5.20 16.08
C ALA A 166 -7.77 -6.09 17.06
N ASP A 167 -8.44 -6.99 17.79
CA ASP A 167 -7.76 -7.86 18.76
C ASP A 167 -6.76 -8.83 18.09
N VAL A 168 -7.00 -9.27 16.86
CA VAL A 168 -6.09 -10.10 16.06
C VAL A 168 -4.87 -9.31 15.62
N LEU A 169 -5.10 -8.07 15.13
CA LEU A 169 -4.03 -7.17 14.71
C LEU A 169 -3.12 -6.80 15.89
N VAL A 170 -3.70 -6.44 17.04
CA VAL A 170 -2.95 -6.11 18.26
C VAL A 170 -2.11 -7.30 18.74
N LYS A 171 -2.66 -8.52 18.71
CA LYS A 171 -1.92 -9.73 19.13
C LYS A 171 -0.78 -10.11 18.18
N ASN A 172 -0.89 -9.76 16.89
CA ASN A 172 0.23 -9.90 15.95
C ASN A 172 1.34 -8.86 16.18
N GLY A 173 1.03 -7.72 16.81
CA GLY A 173 1.99 -6.82 17.47
C GLY A 173 3.21 -6.47 16.61
N LYS A 174 4.40 -6.85 17.08
CA LYS A 174 5.68 -6.55 16.40
C LYS A 174 5.74 -7.09 14.96
N LYS A 175 5.19 -8.27 14.71
CA LYS A 175 5.19 -8.89 13.37
C LYS A 175 4.37 -8.07 12.38
N LEU A 176 3.22 -7.56 12.81
CA LEU A 176 2.39 -6.64 12.02
C LEU A 176 3.17 -5.37 11.69
N VAL A 177 3.78 -4.73 12.69
CA VAL A 177 4.53 -3.49 12.50
C VAL A 177 5.71 -3.69 11.56
N GLN A 178 6.46 -4.80 11.70
CA GLN A 178 7.58 -5.11 10.80
C GLN A 178 7.11 -5.37 9.37
N ALA A 179 6.03 -6.14 9.20
CA ALA A 179 5.45 -6.43 7.90
C ALA A 179 4.94 -5.17 7.17
N ILE A 180 4.61 -4.10 7.90
CA ILE A 180 4.24 -2.80 7.34
C ILE A 180 5.47 -1.92 7.10
N LEU A 181 6.27 -1.64 8.13
CA LEU A 181 7.29 -0.60 8.06
C LEU A 181 8.47 -0.95 7.16
N ILE A 182 8.84 -2.23 7.03
CA ILE A 182 9.97 -2.61 6.18
C ILE A 182 9.65 -2.40 4.70
N PRO A 183 8.49 -2.86 4.17
CA PRO A 183 8.08 -2.48 2.83
C PRO A 183 7.93 -0.97 2.64
N VAL A 184 7.40 -0.23 3.62
CA VAL A 184 7.27 1.24 3.52
C VAL A 184 8.63 1.89 3.32
N VAL A 185 9.62 1.56 4.15
CA VAL A 185 10.97 2.12 4.02
C VAL A 185 11.57 1.80 2.65
N TYR A 186 11.40 0.55 2.18
CA TYR A 186 11.92 0.14 0.88
C TYR A 186 11.24 0.87 -0.27
N LEU A 187 9.90 0.90 -0.30
CA LEU A 187 9.11 1.55 -1.34
C LEU A 187 9.36 3.06 -1.35
N SER A 188 9.42 3.71 -0.18
CA SER A 188 9.83 5.11 -0.06
C SER A 188 11.21 5.38 -0.66
N ALA A 189 12.18 4.49 -0.44
CA ALA A 189 13.51 4.66 -0.99
C ALA A 189 13.52 4.50 -2.53
N VAL A 190 12.81 3.49 -3.04
CA VAL A 190 12.64 3.26 -4.48
C VAL A 190 11.96 4.46 -5.14
N ASP A 191 10.89 4.96 -4.54
CA ASP A 191 10.13 6.06 -5.10
C ASP A 191 10.87 7.40 -5.04
N SER A 192 11.67 7.63 -3.99
CA SER A 192 12.62 8.75 -3.96
C SER A 192 13.57 8.69 -5.15
N ILE A 193 14.07 7.50 -5.51
CA ILE A 193 14.91 7.33 -6.71
C ILE A 193 14.11 7.64 -7.98
N ALA A 194 12.85 7.20 -8.10
CA ALA A 194 12.00 7.52 -9.25
C ALA A 194 11.83 9.04 -9.42
N ILE A 195 11.50 9.76 -8.36
CA ILE A 195 11.30 11.21 -8.40
C ILE A 195 12.61 11.93 -8.74
N ASN A 196 13.71 11.60 -8.06
CA ASN A 196 15.00 12.24 -8.29
C ASN A 196 15.60 11.93 -9.68
N THR A 197 15.15 10.86 -10.34
CA THR A 197 15.55 10.52 -11.73
C THR A 197 14.60 11.10 -12.77
N GLY A 198 13.55 11.82 -12.36
CA GLY A 198 12.58 12.46 -13.25
C GLY A 198 11.61 11.47 -13.91
N LEU A 199 11.46 10.26 -13.35
CA LEU A 199 10.53 9.25 -13.86
C LEU A 199 9.09 9.76 -13.71
N TRP A 200 8.81 10.38 -12.58
CA TRP A 200 7.58 11.09 -12.31
C TRP A 200 7.81 12.16 -11.22
N THR A 201 6.90 13.11 -11.06
CA THR A 201 6.98 14.15 -10.01
C THR A 201 5.59 14.56 -9.55
N ILE A 202 5.51 15.02 -8.30
CA ILE A 202 4.29 15.58 -7.72
C ILE A 202 4.19 17.07 -8.02
N GLN A 203 2.96 17.54 -8.18
CA GLN A 203 2.64 18.95 -8.29
C GLN A 203 2.82 19.66 -6.95
N ALA A 204 3.78 20.57 -6.88
CA ALA A 204 4.14 21.28 -5.65
C ALA A 204 2.96 22.06 -5.04
N LYS A 205 2.03 22.55 -5.87
CA LYS A 205 0.86 23.32 -5.42
C LYS A 205 -0.12 22.52 -4.57
N THR A 206 -0.22 21.21 -4.81
CA THR A 206 -1.17 20.30 -4.15
C THR A 206 -0.55 19.45 -3.05
N SER A 207 0.74 19.66 -2.80
CA SER A 207 1.54 18.97 -1.80
C SER A 207 1.92 19.91 -0.65
N LEU A 208 2.13 19.35 0.54
CA LEU A 208 2.63 20.01 1.74
C LEU A 208 4.00 20.68 1.54
N GLY A 209 4.78 20.22 0.57
CA GLY A 209 6.14 20.71 0.32
C GLY A 209 7.17 20.23 1.34
N VAL A 210 6.83 19.24 2.17
CA VAL A 210 7.76 18.62 3.13
C VAL A 210 8.38 17.38 2.48
N ASN A 211 9.69 17.43 2.28
CA ASN A 211 10.45 16.33 1.67
C ASN A 211 11.41 15.70 2.69
N ILE A 212 11.44 14.37 2.75
CA ILE A 212 12.37 13.57 3.55
C ILE A 212 13.24 12.77 2.59
N LEU A 213 14.55 13.03 2.57
CA LEU A 213 15.50 12.35 1.67
C LEU A 213 15.06 12.38 0.20
N GLY A 214 14.48 13.50 -0.26
CA GLY A 214 14.01 13.67 -1.63
C GLY A 214 12.64 13.06 -1.93
N LEU A 215 11.94 12.50 -0.93
CA LEU A 215 10.59 11.98 -1.06
C LEU A 215 9.57 12.91 -0.36
N PRO A 216 8.49 13.32 -1.04
CA PRO A 216 7.37 13.99 -0.39
C PRO A 216 6.79 13.15 0.75
N ILE A 217 6.47 13.77 1.89
CA ILE A 217 5.96 13.04 3.06
C ILE A 217 4.65 12.29 2.75
N GLU A 218 3.84 12.82 1.84
CA GLU A 218 2.61 12.21 1.37
C GLU A 218 2.85 10.85 0.71
N GLU A 219 3.95 10.66 -0.02
CA GLU A 219 4.31 9.36 -0.61
C GLU A 219 4.65 8.33 0.46
N ALA A 220 5.39 8.74 1.50
CA ALA A 220 5.66 7.85 2.64
C ALA A 220 4.34 7.44 3.34
N ILE A 221 3.37 8.35 3.43
CA ILE A 221 2.04 8.07 3.97
C ILE A 221 1.22 7.18 3.02
N PHE A 222 1.34 7.37 1.70
CA PHE A 222 0.73 6.50 0.69
C PHE A 222 1.26 5.07 0.80
N PHE A 223 2.59 4.87 0.87
CA PHE A 223 3.16 3.53 1.08
C PHE A 223 2.78 2.95 2.44
N LEU A 224 2.71 3.78 3.49
CA LEU A 224 2.27 3.35 4.81
C LEU A 224 0.84 2.82 4.77
N THR A 225 -0.08 3.57 4.19
CA THR A 225 -1.50 3.21 4.14
C THR A 225 -1.76 2.01 3.23
N THR A 226 -1.18 1.96 2.04
CA THR A 226 -1.30 0.82 1.12
C THR A 226 -0.70 -0.46 1.71
N SER A 227 0.51 -0.40 2.28
CA SER A 227 1.12 -1.55 2.94
C SER A 227 0.31 -1.99 4.15
N THR A 228 -0.23 -1.05 4.93
CA THR A 228 -1.12 -1.35 6.06
C THR A 228 -2.37 -2.12 5.60
N MET A 229 -3.05 -1.65 4.56
CA MET A 229 -4.25 -2.33 4.03
C MET A 229 -3.94 -3.75 3.56
N VAL A 230 -2.81 -3.95 2.87
CA VAL A 230 -2.40 -5.27 2.36
C VAL A 230 -2.04 -6.22 3.51
N VAL A 231 -1.15 -5.81 4.41
CA VAL A 231 -0.71 -6.66 5.53
C VAL A 231 -1.90 -7.06 6.41
N GLN A 232 -2.74 -6.09 6.80
CA GLN A 232 -3.91 -6.37 7.63
C GLN A 232 -4.91 -7.25 6.89
N GLY A 233 -5.16 -6.99 5.61
CA GLY A 233 -6.07 -7.78 4.79
C GLY A 233 -5.66 -9.25 4.68
N VAL A 234 -4.36 -9.51 4.45
CA VAL A 234 -3.81 -10.87 4.42
C VAL A 234 -3.96 -11.57 5.76
N ILE A 235 -3.54 -10.92 6.87
CA ILE A 235 -3.61 -11.50 8.21
C ILE A 235 -5.06 -11.82 8.58
N LEU A 236 -5.97 -10.87 8.38
CA LEU A 236 -7.38 -11.01 8.73
C LEU A 236 -8.07 -12.08 7.89
N TYR A 237 -7.82 -12.14 6.58
CA TYR A 237 -8.40 -13.18 5.73
C TYR A 237 -7.96 -14.58 6.18
N VAL A 238 -6.64 -14.79 6.32
CA VAL A 238 -6.11 -16.10 6.69
C VAL A 238 -6.58 -16.49 8.09
N TRP A 239 -6.63 -15.55 9.02
CA TRP A 239 -7.21 -15.77 10.35
C TRP A 239 -8.68 -16.17 10.28
N THR A 240 -9.49 -15.48 9.49
CA THR A 240 -10.92 -15.78 9.37
C THR A 240 -11.18 -17.20 8.88
N VAL A 241 -10.36 -17.66 7.94
CA VAL A 241 -10.48 -19.01 7.39
C VAL A 241 -9.94 -20.08 8.35
N LYS A 242 -8.77 -19.87 8.96
CA LYS A 242 -8.14 -20.87 9.84
C LYS A 242 -8.82 -20.99 11.21
N SER A 243 -9.20 -19.88 11.84
CA SER A 243 -9.83 -19.88 13.17
C SER A 243 -11.32 -20.22 13.16
N GLY A 244 -11.94 -20.32 11.97
CA GLY A 244 -13.39 -20.48 11.84
C GLY A 244 -14.18 -19.27 12.35
N ALA A 245 -13.58 -18.07 12.38
CA ALA A 245 -14.24 -16.85 12.83
C ALA A 245 -15.55 -16.57 12.07
N SER A 246 -15.64 -16.98 10.80
CA SER A 246 -16.86 -16.86 9.99
C SER A 246 -18.08 -17.54 10.59
N LYS A 247 -17.91 -18.70 11.27
CA LYS A 247 -19.00 -19.38 11.99
C LYS A 247 -19.42 -18.58 13.22
N ARG A 248 -18.45 -18.04 13.97
CA ARG A 248 -18.71 -17.27 15.20
C ARG A 248 -19.41 -15.93 14.94
N ILE A 249 -19.16 -15.29 13.80
CA ILE A 249 -19.90 -14.08 13.37
C ILE A 249 -21.39 -14.41 13.20
N LYS A 250 -21.71 -15.50 12.51
CA LYS A 250 -23.10 -15.93 12.28
C LYS A 250 -23.83 -16.23 13.59
N ASP A 251 -23.12 -16.71 14.60
CA ASP A 251 -23.69 -17.01 15.92
C ASP A 251 -23.84 -15.76 16.80
N THR A 252 -23.07 -14.69 16.55
CA THR A 252 -23.13 -13.43 17.32
C THR A 252 -24.19 -12.46 16.79
N LEU A 253 -24.54 -12.58 15.51
CA LEU A 253 -25.55 -11.74 14.83
C LEU A 253 -26.98 -12.33 14.89
N LYS A 254 -27.14 -13.51 15.50
CA LYS A 254 -28.43 -14.12 15.82
C LYS A 254 -28.79 -13.81 17.27
#